data_AF-A0A9D2MNY3-F1
#
_entry.id   AF-A0A9D2MNY3-F1
#
_cell.length_a   1.000
_cell.length_b   1.000
_cell.length_c   1.000
_cell.angle_alpha   90.00
_cell.angle_beta   90.00
_cell.angle_gamma   90.00
#
_symmetry.space_group_name_H-M   'P 1'
#
loop_
_entity.id
_entity.type
_entity.pdbx_description
1 polymer ?
#
loop_
_entity_poly.entity_id
_entity_poly.type
_entity_poly.pdbx_seq_one_letter_code
_entity_poly.pdbx_strand_id
1 'polypeptide(L)'
;MDLSLYNENQIALLEDLTKRTAAGTINWEDVSYNPIGVLVDEKDDGTCEYILTHIISCTTDLSGIILDIELSENLDILTGKGDVFVTVTKSGVAGFDEINISLSEDPDYEGKTVEQLYETYKDHPVVLFSNALINRLHNLDKVQDSFDWASYTNQDIPVRIKKISLFKLGMSLFEAKDVLGFHKCVIGPILKSF
;
A
#
# COMPACT_ATOMS: atom_id res chain seq x y z
N MET A 1 -27.47 -7.27 -9.20
CA MET A 1 -26.72 -6.86 -8.00
C MET A 1 -26.62 -5.35 -8.07
N ASP A 2 -27.05 -4.66 -7.01
CA ASP A 2 -26.93 -3.21 -6.94
C ASP A 2 -25.49 -2.86 -6.57
N LEU A 3 -24.74 -2.32 -7.54
CA LEU A 3 -23.33 -1.98 -7.36
C LEU A 3 -23.13 -0.85 -6.34
N SER A 4 -24.15 -0.01 -6.12
CA SER A 4 -24.07 1.08 -5.13
C SER A 4 -24.06 0.54 -3.70
N LEU A 5 -24.99 -0.36 -3.36
CA LEU A 5 -25.05 -1.01 -2.06
C LEU A 5 -23.83 -1.91 -1.78
N TYR A 6 -23.30 -2.56 -2.82
CA TYR A 6 -22.09 -3.36 -2.70
C TYR A 6 -20.89 -2.48 -2.32
N ASN A 7 -20.70 -1.35 -3.01
CA ASN A 7 -19.63 -0.41 -2.71
C ASN A 7 -19.78 0.24 -1.31
N GLU A 8 -21.01 0.60 -0.90
CA GLU A 8 -21.29 1.12 0.44
C GLU A 8 -20.87 0.15 1.55
N ASN A 9 -21.12 -1.15 1.38
CA ASN A 9 -20.73 -2.17 2.35
C ASN A 9 -19.20 -2.36 2.43
N GLN A 10 -18.51 -2.27 1.29
CA GLN A 10 -17.04 -2.36 1.24
C GLN A 10 -16.38 -1.19 1.98
N ILE A 11 -16.87 0.03 1.73
CA ILE A 11 -16.40 1.24 2.41
C ILE A 11 -16.68 1.15 3.90
N ALA A 12 -17.88 0.74 4.32
CA ALA A 12 -18.24 0.61 5.72
C ALA A 12 -17.36 -0.40 6.47
N LEU A 13 -16.96 -1.50 5.81
CA LEU A 13 -16.01 -2.46 6.37
C LEU A 13 -14.63 -1.81 6.61
N LEU A 14 -14.07 -1.12 5.61
CA LEU A 14 -12.78 -0.44 5.77
C LEU A 14 -12.83 0.62 6.87
N GLU A 15 -13.92 1.38 6.99
CA GLU A 15 -14.08 2.36 8.05
C GLU A 15 -14.11 1.73 9.46
N ASP A 16 -14.80 0.60 9.63
CA ASP A 16 -14.83 -0.14 10.90
C ASP A 16 -13.43 -0.69 11.23
N LEU A 17 -12.76 -1.32 10.26
CA LEU A 17 -11.40 -1.83 10.41
C LEU A 17 -10.40 -0.71 10.75
N THR A 18 -10.54 0.46 10.12
CA THR A 18 -9.73 1.64 10.41
C THR A 18 -9.88 2.06 11.86
N LYS A 19 -11.12 2.25 12.34
CA LYS A 19 -11.41 2.68 13.71
C LYS A 19 -10.87 1.69 14.73
N ARG A 20 -11.10 0.39 14.52
CA ARG A 20 -10.67 -0.66 15.45
C ARG A 20 -9.14 -0.87 15.45
N THR A 21 -8.51 -0.78 14.29
CA THR A 21 -7.04 -0.84 14.17
C THR A 21 -6.39 0.34 14.90
N ALA A 22 -6.87 1.56 14.65
CA ALA A 22 -6.38 2.76 15.32
C ALA A 22 -6.61 2.72 16.85
N ALA A 23 -7.73 2.15 17.30
CA ALA A 23 -8.02 1.95 18.72
C ALA A 23 -7.22 0.79 19.35
N GLY A 24 -6.51 -0.02 18.56
CA GLY A 24 -5.79 -1.20 19.02
C GLY A 24 -6.70 -2.34 19.49
N THR A 25 -7.96 -2.38 19.05
CA THR A 25 -8.94 -3.40 19.44
C THR A 25 -8.93 -4.62 18.51
N ILE A 26 -8.23 -4.53 17.38
CA ILE A 26 -7.92 -5.70 16.52
C ILE A 26 -6.55 -6.26 16.92
N ASN A 27 -6.49 -7.58 17.08
CA ASN A 27 -5.23 -8.31 17.15
C ASN A 27 -4.85 -8.77 15.74
N TRP A 28 -3.88 -8.10 15.13
CA TRP A 28 -3.35 -8.47 13.82
C TRP A 28 -2.33 -9.60 13.97
N GLU A 29 -2.70 -10.77 13.49
CA GLU A 29 -1.92 -12.01 13.48
C GLU A 29 -1.31 -12.27 12.11
N ASP A 30 -0.44 -13.28 12.01
CA ASP A 30 0.19 -13.73 10.76
C ASP A 30 0.80 -12.64 9.87
N VAL A 31 1.21 -11.51 10.48
CA VAL A 31 1.77 -10.39 9.73
C VAL A 31 3.02 -10.84 8.97
N SER A 32 3.02 -10.59 7.67
CA SER A 32 4.14 -10.77 6.75
C SER A 32 4.43 -9.44 6.07
N TYR A 33 5.70 -9.20 5.72
CA TYR A 33 6.10 -7.96 5.07
C TYR A 33 7.13 -8.24 3.98
N ASN A 34 6.80 -7.83 2.76
CA ASN A 34 7.73 -7.71 1.65
C ASN A 34 8.30 -6.28 1.66
N PRO A 35 9.60 -6.11 1.97
CA PRO A 35 10.22 -4.81 2.11
C PRO A 35 10.17 -3.94 0.87
N ILE A 36 10.37 -2.64 1.11
CA ILE A 36 10.50 -1.61 0.07
C ILE A 36 11.49 -2.09 -1.01
N GLY A 37 11.03 -2.17 -2.25
CA GLY A 37 11.86 -2.59 -3.37
C GLY A 37 11.40 -1.97 -4.67
N VAL A 38 12.11 -2.29 -5.75
CA VAL A 38 11.79 -1.84 -7.10
C VAL A 38 11.15 -2.97 -7.89
N LEU A 39 9.90 -2.79 -8.26
CA LEU A 39 9.21 -3.59 -9.27
C LEU A 39 9.44 -2.96 -10.64
N VAL A 40 9.72 -3.80 -11.63
CA VAL A 40 9.75 -3.40 -13.04
C VAL A 40 8.57 -4.09 -13.71
N ASP A 41 7.67 -3.31 -14.27
CA ASP A 41 6.53 -3.81 -15.05
C ASP A 41 6.74 -3.46 -16.52
N GLU A 42 6.96 -4.48 -17.35
CA GLU A 42 7.17 -4.33 -18.79
C GLU A 42 5.81 -4.42 -19.50
N LYS A 43 5.44 -3.35 -20.19
CA LYS A 43 4.18 -3.25 -20.94
C LYS A 43 4.32 -3.89 -22.31
N ASP A 44 3.18 -4.24 -22.91
CA ASP A 44 3.09 -4.84 -24.24
C ASP A 44 3.71 -3.97 -25.36
N ASP A 45 3.81 -2.65 -25.16
CA ASP A 45 4.42 -1.71 -26.09
C ASP A 45 5.96 -1.60 -25.94
N GLY A 46 6.55 -2.40 -25.04
CA GLY A 46 7.98 -2.43 -24.74
C GLY A 46 8.45 -1.30 -23.82
N THR A 47 7.53 -0.49 -23.28
CA THR A 47 7.88 0.45 -22.21
C THR A 47 7.95 -0.26 -20.86
N CYS A 48 8.71 0.31 -19.92
CA CYS A 48 8.79 -0.21 -18.56
C CYS A 48 8.32 0.86 -17.57
N GLU A 49 7.44 0.47 -16.66
CA GLU A 49 7.18 1.18 -15.42
C GLU A 49 8.17 0.73 -14.35
N TYR A 50 8.63 1.68 -13.54
CA TYR A 50 9.54 1.43 -12.44
C TYR A 50 8.86 1.91 -11.17
N ILE A 51 8.50 0.98 -10.30
CA ILE A 51 7.60 1.24 -9.17
C ILE A 51 8.37 0.92 -7.89
N LEU A 52 8.44 1.87 -6.97
CA LEU A 52 8.77 1.55 -5.58
C LEU A 52 7.55 0.90 -4.96
N THR A 53 7.72 -0.25 -4.33
CA THR A 53 6.61 -0.99 -3.75
C THR A 53 7.01 -1.62 -2.43
N HIS A 54 6.05 -1.76 -1.53
CA HIS A 54 6.10 -2.74 -0.46
C HIS A 54 4.76 -3.48 -0.39
N ILE A 55 4.73 -4.60 0.32
CA ILE A 55 3.47 -5.29 0.62
C ILE A 55 3.49 -5.70 2.09
N ILE A 56 2.42 -5.39 2.82
CA ILE A 56 2.17 -5.92 4.16
C ILE A 56 0.88 -6.75 4.13
N SER A 57 0.95 -7.96 4.67
CA SER A 57 -0.21 -8.85 4.79
C SER A 57 -0.41 -9.22 6.25
N CYS A 58 -1.65 -9.39 6.69
CA CYS A 58 -1.97 -9.80 8.06
C CYS A 58 -3.40 -10.35 8.17
N THR A 59 -3.67 -11.06 9.26
CA THR A 59 -4.96 -11.72 9.47
C THR A 59 -5.57 -11.30 10.80
N THR A 60 -6.90 -11.29 10.90
CA THR A 60 -7.61 -11.21 12.19
C THR A 60 -8.83 -12.12 12.18
N ASP A 61 -9.15 -12.70 13.35
CA ASP A 61 -10.43 -13.35 13.61
C ASP A 61 -11.34 -12.42 14.44
N LEU A 62 -12.46 -12.02 13.86
CA LEU A 62 -13.51 -11.25 14.51
C LEU A 62 -14.74 -12.12 14.79
N SER A 63 -14.63 -12.98 15.80
CA SER A 63 -15.72 -13.89 16.25
C SER A 63 -16.14 -14.91 15.19
N GLY A 64 -15.17 -15.56 14.56
CA GLY A 64 -15.31 -16.54 13.49
C GLY A 64 -15.37 -15.93 12.08
N ILE A 65 -15.37 -14.59 11.96
CA ILE A 65 -15.18 -13.89 10.69
C ILE A 65 -13.68 -13.67 10.52
N ILE A 66 -13.07 -14.45 9.63
CA ILE A 66 -11.64 -14.35 9.35
C ILE A 66 -11.46 -13.31 8.25
N LEU A 67 -10.57 -12.36 8.48
CA LEU A 67 -10.21 -11.32 7.52
C LEU A 67 -8.71 -11.40 7.25
N ASP A 68 -8.36 -11.77 6.03
CA ASP A 68 -7.01 -11.69 5.51
C ASP A 68 -6.86 -10.37 4.74
N ILE A 69 -5.85 -9.59 5.10
CA ILE A 69 -5.56 -8.29 4.51
C ILE A 69 -4.26 -8.39 3.74
N GLU A 70 -4.25 -7.85 2.53
CA GLU A 70 -3.04 -7.51 1.79
C GLU A 70 -3.09 -6.03 1.42
N LEU A 71 -2.11 -5.26 1.88
CA LEU A 71 -1.92 -3.86 1.54
C LEU A 71 -0.66 -3.73 0.70
N SER A 72 -0.81 -3.23 -0.52
CA SER A 72 0.29 -2.82 -1.39
C SER A 72 0.30 -1.31 -1.53
N GLU A 73 1.46 -0.71 -1.29
CA GLU A 73 1.67 0.72 -1.50
C GLU A 73 2.72 0.91 -2.58
N ASN A 74 2.36 1.64 -3.62
CA ASN A 74 3.12 1.76 -4.87
C ASN A 74 3.42 3.23 -5.15
N LEU A 75 4.64 3.53 -5.59
CA LEU A 75 5.05 4.86 -6.00
C LEU A 75 5.82 4.78 -7.31
N ASP A 76 5.23 5.32 -8.38
CA ASP A 76 5.86 5.33 -9.69
C ASP A 76 7.07 6.28 -9.68
N ILE A 77 8.24 5.77 -10.05
CA ILE A 77 9.52 6.49 -9.98
C ILE A 77 9.58 7.63 -11.00
N LEU A 78 8.89 7.52 -12.13
CA LEU A 78 8.97 8.48 -13.23
C LEU A 78 8.02 9.67 -13.03
N THR A 79 6.83 9.41 -12.51
CA THR A 79 5.73 10.36 -12.37
C THR A 79 5.57 10.86 -10.94
N GLY A 80 6.03 10.09 -9.95
CA GLY A 80 5.79 10.35 -8.53
C GLY A 80 4.34 10.14 -8.10
N LYS A 81 3.51 9.50 -8.92
CA LYS A 81 2.14 9.15 -8.52
C LYS A 81 2.17 7.95 -7.58
N GLY A 82 1.51 8.07 -6.44
CA GLY A 82 1.36 7.01 -5.47
C GLY A 82 -0.02 6.37 -5.53
N ASP A 83 -0.06 5.05 -5.39
CA ASP A 83 -1.29 4.25 -5.33
C ASP A 83 -1.28 3.37 -4.07
N VAL A 84 -2.47 3.21 -3.49
CA VAL A 84 -2.71 2.36 -2.32
C VAL A 84 -3.74 1.33 -2.73
N PHE A 85 -3.35 0.06 -2.73
CA PHE A 85 -4.22 -1.06 -3.04
C PHE A 85 -4.40 -1.94 -1.82
N VAL A 86 -5.66 -2.25 -1.49
CA VAL A 86 -6.01 -3.15 -0.40
C VAL A 86 -6.92 -4.25 -0.90
N THR A 87 -6.53 -5.48 -0.62
CA THR A 87 -7.39 -6.67 -0.70
C THR A 87 -7.81 -7.06 0.70
N VAL A 88 -9.12 -7.27 0.89
CA VAL A 88 -9.71 -7.86 2.09
C VAL A 88 -10.42 -9.14 1.68
N THR A 89 -9.85 -10.29 2.04
CA THR A 89 -10.49 -11.59 1.85
C THR A 89 -11.20 -11.98 3.15
N LYS A 90 -12.51 -12.14 3.07
CA LYS A 90 -13.37 -12.58 4.18
C LYS A 90 -13.62 -14.07 4.06
N SER A 91 -13.51 -14.79 5.16
CA SER A 91 -13.83 -16.21 5.24
C SER A 91 -14.39 -16.60 6.62
N GLY A 92 -14.52 -17.91 6.88
CA GLY A 92 -15.10 -18.43 8.13
C GLY A 92 -16.63 -18.42 8.14
N VAL A 93 -17.22 -17.98 9.26
CA VAL A 93 -18.69 -18.04 9.48
C VAL A 93 -19.47 -17.11 8.56
N ALA A 94 -18.81 -16.10 7.98
CA ALA A 94 -19.41 -15.15 7.04
C ALA A 94 -19.43 -15.64 5.58
N GLY A 95 -18.85 -16.82 5.29
CA GLY A 95 -18.61 -17.28 3.93
C GLY A 95 -17.45 -16.56 3.24
N PHE A 96 -17.09 -17.03 2.05
CA PHE A 96 -16.02 -16.45 1.25
C PHE A 96 -16.51 -15.19 0.50
N ASP A 97 -15.74 -14.12 0.58
CA ASP A 97 -15.97 -12.86 -0.12
C ASP A 97 -14.63 -12.12 -0.26
N GLU A 98 -14.48 -11.29 -1.30
CA GLU A 98 -13.24 -10.55 -1.54
C GLU A 98 -13.54 -9.12 -1.97
N ILE A 99 -12.80 -8.19 -1.38
CA ILE A 99 -12.93 -6.76 -1.62
C ILE A 99 -11.56 -6.26 -2.07
N ASN A 100 -11.53 -5.63 -3.24
CA ASN A 100 -10.35 -5.01 -3.81
C ASN A 100 -10.66 -3.53 -3.99
N ILE A 101 -9.78 -2.67 -3.46
CA ILE A 101 -9.93 -1.22 -3.55
C ILE A 101 -8.55 -0.63 -3.86
N SER A 102 -8.41 0.09 -4.97
CA SER A 102 -7.25 0.95 -5.25
C SER A 102 -7.64 2.40 -5.45
N LEU A 103 -6.67 3.33 -5.37
CA LEU A 103 -6.88 4.70 -5.82
C LEU A 103 -6.87 4.78 -7.35
N SER A 104 -6.01 3.97 -7.98
CA SER A 104 -5.85 3.87 -9.44
C SER A 104 -7.08 3.36 -10.20
N GLU A 105 -8.04 2.74 -9.52
CA GLU A 105 -9.33 2.32 -10.08
C GLU A 105 -10.28 3.49 -10.36
N ASP A 106 -10.06 4.66 -9.75
CA ASP A 106 -10.80 5.87 -10.08
C ASP A 106 -10.48 6.29 -11.54
N PRO A 107 -11.49 6.40 -12.43
CA PRO A 107 -11.27 6.79 -13.84
C PRO A 107 -10.55 8.12 -14.01
N ASP A 108 -10.65 9.03 -13.05
CA ASP A 108 -9.99 10.33 -13.10
C ASP A 108 -8.56 10.30 -12.54
N TYR A 109 -8.10 9.19 -11.94
CA TYR A 109 -6.77 9.07 -11.31
C TYR A 109 -5.65 9.44 -12.29
N GLU A 110 -5.69 8.90 -13.50
CA GLU A 110 -4.63 9.13 -14.48
C GLU A 110 -4.49 10.59 -14.93
N GLY A 111 -5.59 11.33 -14.93
CA GLY A 111 -5.61 12.74 -15.31
C GLY A 111 -5.06 13.69 -14.24
N LYS A 112 -4.81 13.22 -13.02
CA LYS A 112 -4.45 14.06 -11.87
C LYS A 112 -2.93 14.21 -11.71
N THR A 113 -2.49 15.39 -11.28
CA THR A 113 -1.12 15.62 -10.78
C THR A 113 -0.96 15.02 -9.38
N VAL A 114 0.29 14.87 -8.91
CA VAL A 114 0.58 14.39 -7.54
C VAL A 114 -0.15 15.21 -6.48
N GLU A 115 -0.15 16.55 -6.60
CA GLU A 115 -0.88 17.40 -5.65
C GLU A 115 -2.40 17.20 -5.71
N GLN A 116 -2.96 16.97 -6.91
CA GLN A 116 -4.39 16.69 -7.06
C GLN A 116 -4.76 15.33 -6.51
N LEU A 117 -3.92 14.31 -6.69
CA LEU A 117 -4.10 12.99 -6.10
C LEU A 117 -4.17 13.09 -4.57
N TYR A 118 -3.21 13.77 -3.95
CA TYR A 118 -3.21 13.98 -2.50
C TYR A 118 -4.49 14.68 -2.02
N GLU A 119 -4.86 15.82 -2.61
CA GLU A 119 -6.04 16.55 -2.17
C GLU A 119 -7.36 15.78 -2.38
N THR A 120 -7.41 14.92 -3.41
CA THR A 120 -8.59 14.10 -3.71
C THR A 120 -8.71 12.91 -2.75
N TYR A 121 -7.61 12.22 -2.46
CA TYR A 121 -7.64 10.90 -1.82
C TYR A 121 -7.14 10.87 -0.37
N LYS A 122 -6.62 11.98 0.19
CA LYS A 122 -6.14 12.03 1.59
C LYS A 122 -7.15 11.53 2.63
N ASP A 123 -8.45 11.69 2.35
CA ASP A 123 -9.55 11.26 3.22
C ASP A 123 -10.26 10.00 2.67
N HIS A 124 -9.72 9.35 1.64
CA HIS A 124 -10.29 8.14 1.06
C HIS A 124 -10.22 6.98 2.07
N PRO A 125 -11.26 6.13 2.19
CA PRO A 125 -11.29 5.02 3.15
C PRO A 125 -10.05 4.10 3.09
N VAL A 126 -9.54 3.81 1.88
CA VAL A 126 -8.33 2.99 1.71
C VAL A 126 -7.08 3.65 2.30
N VAL A 127 -6.95 4.97 2.16
CA VAL A 127 -5.84 5.77 2.69
C VAL A 127 -5.94 5.85 4.21
N LEU A 128 -7.14 6.06 4.75
CA LEU A 128 -7.34 6.08 6.20
C LEU A 128 -7.04 4.71 6.82
N PHE A 129 -7.43 3.63 6.15
CA PHE A 129 -7.12 2.27 6.59
C PHE A 129 -5.63 1.95 6.53
N SER A 130 -4.95 2.26 5.42
CA SER A 130 -3.50 2.03 5.30
C SER A 130 -2.71 2.82 6.33
N ASN A 131 -3.10 4.08 6.60
CA ASN A 131 -2.56 4.89 7.69
C ASN A 131 -2.68 4.18 9.04
N ALA A 132 -3.87 3.69 9.40
CA ALA A 132 -4.08 3.00 10.66
C ALA A 132 -3.26 1.71 10.76
N LEU A 133 -3.20 0.93 9.69
CA LEU A 133 -2.53 -0.36 9.64
C LEU A 133 -1.00 -0.21 9.71
N ILE A 134 -0.39 0.64 8.88
CA ILE A 134 1.05 0.86 8.89
C ILE A 134 1.51 1.42 10.24
N ASN A 135 0.79 2.39 10.80
CA ASN A 135 1.11 2.91 12.14
C ASN A 135 1.10 1.81 13.21
N ARG A 136 0.23 0.80 13.07
CA ARG A 136 0.16 -0.33 14.01
C ARG A 136 1.27 -1.35 13.80
N LEU A 137 1.67 -1.60 12.56
CA LEU A 137 2.50 -2.77 12.23
C LEU A 137 3.97 -2.45 11.92
N HIS A 138 4.32 -1.22 11.50
CA HIS A 138 5.65 -0.91 10.94
C HIS A 138 6.85 -1.26 11.83
N ASN A 139 6.70 -1.16 13.16
CA ASN A 139 7.77 -1.42 14.13
C ASN A 139 7.74 -2.83 14.73
N LEU A 140 6.90 -3.73 14.23
CA LEU A 140 6.91 -5.12 14.70
C LEU A 140 8.22 -5.80 14.25
N ASP A 141 8.83 -6.61 15.12
CA ASP A 141 10.07 -7.32 14.84
C ASP A 141 10.00 -8.08 13.50
N LYS A 142 8.93 -8.84 13.27
CA LYS A 142 8.68 -9.55 12.00
C LYS A 142 8.66 -8.68 10.74
N VAL A 143 8.30 -7.40 10.85
CA VAL A 143 8.35 -6.42 9.76
C VAL A 143 9.79 -5.89 9.58
N GLN A 144 10.49 -5.64 10.68
CA GLN A 144 11.86 -5.10 10.65
C GLN A 144 12.92 -6.15 10.27
N ASP A 145 12.69 -7.40 10.65
CA ASP A 145 13.53 -8.55 10.36
C ASP A 145 13.48 -8.94 8.87
N SER A 146 12.40 -8.60 8.15
CA SER A 146 12.31 -8.96 6.73
C SER A 146 13.30 -8.19 5.85
N PHE A 147 13.76 -7.02 6.30
CA PHE A 147 14.83 -6.27 5.63
C PHE A 147 16.19 -6.99 5.66
N ASP A 148 16.44 -7.90 6.60
CA ASP A 148 17.76 -8.55 6.75
C ASP A 148 18.08 -9.51 5.60
N TRP A 149 17.06 -10.02 4.91
CA TRP A 149 17.21 -10.93 3.78
C TRP A 149 16.67 -10.36 2.46
N ALA A 150 15.93 -9.26 2.50
CA ALA A 150 15.42 -8.62 1.31
C ALA A 150 16.52 -7.93 0.49
N SER A 151 16.26 -7.75 -0.79
CA SER A 151 17.10 -6.97 -1.71
C SER A 151 16.26 -5.87 -2.32
N TYR A 152 16.78 -4.64 -2.30
CA TYR A 152 16.09 -3.47 -2.85
C TYR A 152 15.75 -3.62 -4.35
N THR A 153 16.62 -4.30 -5.10
CA THR A 153 16.39 -4.62 -6.52
C THR A 153 16.71 -6.09 -6.78
N ASN A 154 15.79 -6.81 -7.40
CA ASN A 154 16.01 -8.19 -7.88
C ASN A 154 16.26 -8.27 -9.39
N GLN A 155 16.30 -7.11 -10.06
CA GLN A 155 16.43 -6.98 -11.51
C GLN A 155 17.43 -5.87 -11.85
N ASP A 156 17.99 -5.92 -13.06
CA ASP A 156 18.90 -4.89 -13.55
C ASP A 156 18.15 -3.59 -13.85
N ILE A 157 18.28 -2.62 -12.95
CA ILE A 157 17.69 -1.29 -13.14
C ILE A 157 18.60 -0.42 -14.02
N PRO A 158 18.08 0.20 -15.10
CA PRO A 158 18.89 1.07 -15.95
C PRO A 158 19.50 2.25 -15.21
N VAL A 159 20.72 2.63 -15.59
CA VAL A 159 21.46 3.76 -14.97
C VAL A 159 20.66 5.06 -14.99
N ARG A 160 19.84 5.29 -16.02
CA ARG A 160 18.95 6.48 -16.09
C ARG A 160 17.94 6.52 -14.94
N ILE A 161 17.40 5.37 -14.56
CA ILE A 161 16.41 5.23 -13.47
C ILE A 161 17.10 5.38 -12.12
N LYS A 162 18.27 4.74 -11.94
CA LYS A 162 19.08 4.86 -10.70
C LYS A 162 19.47 6.30 -10.34
N LYS A 163 19.44 7.21 -11.31
CA LYS A 163 19.77 8.63 -11.11
C LYS A 163 18.59 9.46 -10.60
N ILE A 164 17.35 8.99 -10.77
CA ILE A 164 16.13 9.69 -10.36
C ILE A 164 16.07 9.81 -8.85
N SER A 165 15.63 10.97 -8.35
CA SER A 165 15.57 11.24 -6.90
C SER A 165 14.68 10.27 -6.15
N LEU A 166 13.52 9.88 -6.72
CA LEU A 166 12.64 8.88 -6.11
C LEU A 166 13.31 7.50 -5.97
N PHE A 167 14.07 7.04 -6.97
CA PHE A 167 14.82 5.79 -6.84
C PHE A 167 15.81 5.83 -5.65
N LYS A 168 16.50 6.96 -5.47
CA LYS A 168 17.45 7.14 -4.36
C LYS A 168 16.76 7.27 -3.01
N LEU A 169 15.59 7.91 -2.98
CA LEU A 169 14.73 8.00 -1.80
C LEU A 169 14.31 6.60 -1.35
N GLY A 170 13.77 5.78 -2.26
CA GLY A 170 13.39 4.40 -1.97
C GLY A 170 14.56 3.58 -1.41
N MET A 171 15.76 3.73 -1.98
CA MET A 171 16.98 3.05 -1.48
C MET A 171 17.30 3.51 -0.05
N SER A 172 17.26 4.81 0.20
CA SER A 172 17.56 5.37 1.53
C SER A 172 16.56 4.88 2.58
N LEU A 173 15.27 4.80 2.22
CA LEU A 173 14.21 4.28 3.09
C LEU A 173 14.39 2.78 3.35
N PHE A 174 14.77 2.01 2.32
CA PHE A 174 15.08 0.59 2.46
C PHE A 174 16.27 0.35 3.41
N GLU A 175 17.38 1.07 3.21
CA GLU A 175 18.57 0.98 4.07
C GLU A 175 18.28 1.40 5.52
N ALA A 176 17.39 2.37 5.71
CA ALA A 176 16.95 2.84 7.02
C ALA A 176 15.87 1.96 7.67
N LYS A 177 15.35 0.95 6.95
CA LYS A 177 14.17 0.14 7.35
C LYS A 177 12.92 0.99 7.67
N ASP A 178 12.78 2.14 6.99
CA ASP A 178 11.78 3.16 7.31
C ASP A 178 10.46 2.94 6.53
N VAL A 179 9.69 1.95 6.99
CA VAL A 179 8.37 1.60 6.43
C VAL A 179 7.39 2.77 6.52
N LEU A 180 7.38 3.48 7.66
CA LEU A 180 6.47 4.61 7.88
C LEU A 180 6.85 5.82 7.01
N GLY A 181 8.14 6.04 6.79
CA GLY A 181 8.64 7.04 5.85
C GLY A 181 8.18 6.77 4.42
N PHE A 182 8.28 5.52 3.96
CA PHE A 182 7.80 5.13 2.63
C PHE A 182 6.28 5.33 2.48
N HIS A 183 5.49 4.87 3.45
CA HIS A 183 4.05 5.08 3.47
C HIS A 183 3.65 6.55 3.31
N LYS A 184 4.34 7.46 4.02
CA LYS A 184 4.13 8.91 3.90
C LYS A 184 4.49 9.45 2.51
N CYS A 185 5.44 8.84 1.79
CA CYS A 185 5.80 9.24 0.44
C CYS A 185 4.79 8.79 -0.61
N VAL A 186 4.09 7.67 -0.40
CA VAL A 186 3.06 7.17 -1.31
C VAL A 186 1.84 8.07 -1.28
N ILE A 187 1.38 8.44 -0.08
CA ILE A 187 0.11 9.15 0.11
C ILE A 187 0.31 10.65 0.20
N GLY A 188 1.43 11.13 0.74
CA GLY A 188 1.67 12.55 0.98
C GLY A 188 2.13 13.33 -0.25
N PRO A 189 2.08 14.68 -0.22
CA PRO A 189 2.76 15.47 -1.22
C PRO A 189 4.25 15.13 -1.18
N ILE A 190 4.79 14.58 -2.27
CA ILE A 190 6.23 14.39 -2.39
C ILE A 190 6.85 15.76 -2.17
N LEU A 191 7.56 15.92 -1.04
CA LEU A 191 8.23 17.15 -0.70
C LEU A 191 9.07 17.57 -1.91
N LYS A 192 8.86 18.80 -2.41
CA LYS A 192 9.57 19.42 -3.54
C LYS A 192 11.06 19.67 -3.27
N SER A 193 11.70 18.77 -2.54
CA SER A 193 13.04 18.91 -1.96
C SER A 193 13.84 17.61 -2.10
N PHE A 194 13.78 17.00 -3.29
CA PHE A 194 14.76 16.03 -3.74
C PHE A 194 15.22 16.33 -5.17
#